data_AF-A0A2E1V078-F1
#
_entry.id   AF-A0A2E1V078-F1
#
_cell.length_a   1.000
_cell.length_b   1.000
_cell.length_c   1.000
_cell.angle_alpha   90.00
_cell.angle_beta   90.00
_cell.angle_gamma   90.00
#
_symmetry.space_group_name_H-M   'P 1'
#
loop_
_entity.id
_entity.type
_entity.pdbx_description
1 polymer ?
#
loop_
_entity_poly.entity_id
_entity_poly.type
_entity_poly.pdbx_seq_one_letter_code
_entity_poly.pdbx_strand_id
1 'polypeptide(L)'
;MVRWNGFRGVGLIAGRVFSVASEGQQAETPPLLMRTKLAYGVGQLSDGIRASGFGLYLFFYYVQVLGLPPELGGTAIFIAVLFDAFTDPIAGYISDAWKSRWGRRHPFMYASAIPSGICFYFTFVPPAGLSETGLFWWLLGVSIL
;
A
#
# COMPACT_ATOMS: atom_id res chain seq x y z
N MET A 1 10.33 -68.47 10.64
CA MET A 1 9.30 -67.70 9.91
C MET A 1 8.56 -66.84 10.94
N VAL A 2 9.10 -65.67 11.29
CA VAL A 2 8.57 -64.79 12.35
C VAL A 2 7.93 -63.58 11.67
N ARG A 3 6.61 -63.45 11.81
CA ARG A 3 5.82 -62.37 11.21
C ARG A 3 5.70 -61.25 12.24
N TRP A 4 6.42 -60.15 12.01
CA TRP A 4 6.42 -58.94 12.86
C TRP A 4 5.17 -58.09 12.62
N ASN A 5 4.29 -57.97 13.63
CA ASN A 5 3.06 -57.15 13.62
C ASN A 5 3.28 -55.81 14.36
N GLY A 6 4.17 -54.95 13.87
CA GLY A 6 4.61 -53.73 14.59
C GLY A 6 4.00 -52.40 14.17
N PHE A 7 3.28 -52.29 13.04
CA PHE A 7 2.92 -51.00 12.44
C PHE A 7 1.40 -50.73 12.41
N ARG A 8 0.76 -50.67 13.59
CA ARG A 8 -0.66 -50.22 13.69
C ARG A 8 -0.87 -48.92 14.49
N GLY A 9 0.15 -48.39 15.17
CA GLY A 9 0.00 -47.23 16.07
C GLY A 9 0.35 -45.85 15.50
N VAL A 10 1.16 -45.78 14.43
CA VAL A 10 1.74 -44.50 13.95
C VAL A 10 0.74 -43.64 13.19
N GLY A 11 -0.24 -44.25 12.49
CA GLY A 11 -1.26 -43.50 11.75
C GLY A 11 -2.24 -42.71 12.63
N LEU A 12 -2.48 -43.16 13.86
CA LEU A 12 -3.44 -42.53 14.79
C LEU A 12 -2.89 -41.26 15.45
N ILE A 13 -1.58 -41.20 15.69
CA ILE A 13 -0.93 -40.03 16.30
C ILE A 13 -0.72 -38.94 15.25
N ALA A 14 -0.29 -39.31 14.04
CA ALA A 14 -0.16 -38.38 12.92
C ALA A 14 -1.51 -37.73 12.55
N GLY A 15 -2.59 -38.52 12.54
CA GLY A 15 -3.94 -38.01 12.29
C GLY A 15 -4.45 -37.03 13.35
N ARG A 16 -4.16 -37.27 14.64
CA ARG A 16 -4.56 -36.35 15.72
C ARG A 16 -3.73 -35.07 15.75
N VAL A 17 -2.44 -35.13 15.44
CA VAL A 17 -1.60 -33.91 15.34
C VAL A 17 -2.03 -33.05 14.15
N PHE A 18 -2.38 -33.65 13.01
CA PHE A 18 -2.97 -32.92 11.89
C PHE A 18 -4.37 -32.36 12.21
N SER A 19 -5.21 -33.12 12.95
CA SER A 19 -6.54 -32.67 13.39
C SER A 19 -6.46 -31.48 14.35
N VAL A 20 -5.57 -31.53 15.34
CA VAL A 20 -5.36 -30.43 16.30
C VAL A 20 -4.73 -29.19 15.62
N ALA A 21 -3.89 -29.38 14.60
CA ALA A 21 -3.38 -28.28 13.78
C ALA A 21 -4.45 -27.64 12.89
N SER A 22 -5.48 -28.39 12.49
CA SER A 22 -6.65 -27.87 11.76
C SER A 22 -7.75 -27.29 12.67
N GLU A 23 -7.79 -27.69 13.95
CA GLU A 23 -8.74 -27.22 14.96
C GLU A 23 -8.31 -25.89 15.63
N GLY A 24 -7.11 -25.41 15.33
CA GLY A 24 -6.60 -24.09 15.72
C GLY A 24 -7.35 -22.95 15.03
N GLN A 25 -8.58 -22.70 15.50
CA GLN A 25 -9.31 -21.43 15.40
C GLN A 25 -9.47 -20.83 13.99
N GLN A 26 -10.38 -21.42 13.21
CA GLN A 26 -11.32 -20.59 12.47
C GLN A 26 -12.31 -20.00 13.49
N ALA A 27 -11.86 -19.02 14.28
CA ALA A 27 -12.82 -18.19 15.02
C ALA A 27 -13.67 -17.48 13.95
N GLU A 28 -14.96 -17.81 13.86
CA GLU A 28 -15.90 -17.09 13.00
C GLU A 28 -15.86 -15.62 13.43
N THR A 29 -15.08 -14.81 12.72
CA THR A 29 -15.04 -13.37 12.98
C THR A 29 -16.43 -12.84 12.71
N PRO A 30 -17.07 -12.15 13.68
CA PRO A 30 -18.42 -11.64 13.50
C PRO A 30 -18.48 -10.78 12.23
N PRO A 31 -19.53 -10.94 11.41
CA PRO A 31 -19.62 -10.24 10.14
C PRO A 31 -19.56 -8.73 10.36
N LEU A 32 -18.69 -8.05 9.62
CA LEU A 32 -18.53 -6.61 9.73
C LEU A 32 -19.83 -5.89 9.38
N LEU A 33 -20.17 -4.88 10.19
CA LEU A 33 -21.32 -4.01 9.96
C LEU A 33 -21.23 -3.38 8.56
N MET A 34 -22.36 -3.29 7.85
CA MET A 34 -22.41 -2.68 6.51
C MET A 34 -21.84 -1.25 6.49
N ARG A 35 -22.02 -0.48 7.56
CA ARG A 35 -21.47 0.87 7.69
C ARG A 35 -19.95 0.88 7.65
N THR A 36 -19.30 -0.10 8.27
CA THR A 36 -17.84 -0.24 8.25
C THR A 36 -17.34 -0.57 6.85
N LYS A 37 -18.05 -1.46 6.13
CA LYS A 37 -17.73 -1.80 4.74
C LYS A 37 -17.85 -0.57 3.83
N LEU A 38 -18.92 0.20 3.96
CA LEU A 38 -19.13 1.42 3.18
C LEU A 38 -18.07 2.49 3.50
N ALA A 39 -17.78 2.72 4.79
CA ALA A 39 -16.76 3.69 5.20
C ALA A 39 -15.38 3.31 4.64
N TYR A 40 -15.02 2.02 4.67
CA TYR A 40 -13.78 1.53 4.09
C TYR A 40 -13.78 1.66 2.56
N GLY A 41 -14.93 1.39 1.91
CA GLY A 41 -15.10 1.55 0.47
C GLY A 41 -14.92 3.00 0.00
N VAL A 42 -15.46 3.98 0.74
CA VAL A 42 -15.25 5.41 0.44
C VAL A 42 -13.77 5.78 0.57
N GLY A 43 -13.07 5.26 1.58
CA GLY A 43 -11.63 5.42 1.70
C GLY A 43 -10.88 4.88 0.48
N GLN A 44 -11.20 3.65 0.06
CA GLN A 44 -10.58 3.02 -1.11
C GLN A 44 -10.88 3.73 -2.43
N LEU A 45 -12.03 4.40 -2.54
CA LEU A 45 -12.34 5.19 -3.73
C LEU A 45 -11.34 6.34 -3.91
N SER A 46 -11.01 7.04 -2.81
CA SER A 46 -10.04 8.14 -2.86
C SER A 46 -8.64 7.67 -3.25
N ASP A 47 -8.22 6.52 -2.72
CA ASP A 47 -6.93 5.90 -3.06
C ASP A 47 -6.90 5.46 -4.52
N GLY A 48 -7.98 4.86 -5.03
CA GLY A 48 -8.10 4.46 -6.44
C GLY A 48 -8.03 5.64 -7.41
N ILE A 49 -8.63 6.79 -7.07
CA ILE A 49 -8.52 8.03 -7.86
C ILE A 49 -7.07 8.52 -7.87
N ARG A 50 -6.40 8.55 -6.71
CA ARG A 50 -5.00 8.96 -6.60
C ARG A 50 -4.10 8.05 -7.45
N ALA A 51 -4.22 6.73 -7.28
CA ALA A 51 -3.44 5.75 -8.03
C ALA A 51 -3.63 5.90 -9.55
N SER A 52 -4.87 6.11 -10.00
CA SER A 52 -5.18 6.35 -11.42
C SER A 52 -4.55 7.66 -11.93
N GLY A 53 -4.55 8.72 -11.11
CA GLY A 53 -3.92 9.99 -11.43
C GLY A 53 -2.39 9.87 -11.59
N PHE A 54 -1.72 9.15 -10.69
CA PHE A 54 -0.27 8.95 -10.75
C PHE A 54 0.15 8.00 -11.88
N GLY A 55 -0.63 6.95 -12.15
CA GLY A 55 -0.21 5.86 -13.05
C GLY A 55 0.05 6.27 -14.50
N LEU A 56 -0.76 7.14 -15.10
CA LEU A 56 -0.59 7.58 -16.49
C LEU A 56 -0.85 9.07 -16.68
N TYR A 57 -1.82 9.62 -15.96
CA TYR A 57 -2.24 11.01 -16.15
C TYR A 57 -1.13 12.00 -15.78
N LEU A 58 -0.39 11.74 -14.70
CA LEU A 58 0.71 12.59 -14.25
C LEU A 58 1.82 12.73 -15.30
N PHE A 59 2.28 11.61 -15.86
CA PHE A 59 3.30 11.63 -16.90
C PHE A 59 2.83 12.42 -18.13
N PHE A 60 1.61 12.14 -18.59
CA PHE A 60 1.03 12.85 -19.74
C PHE A 60 0.92 14.35 -19.48
N TYR A 61 0.48 14.78 -18.29
CA TYR A 61 0.37 16.19 -17.93
C TYR A 61 1.73 16.91 -18.00
N TYR A 62 2.78 16.35 -17.41
CA TYR A 62 4.10 16.99 -17.40
C TYR A 62 4.74 17.02 -18.79
N VAL A 63 4.61 15.96 -19.59
CA VAL A 63 5.25 15.90 -20.91
C VAL A 63 4.45 16.67 -21.97
N GLN A 64 3.14 16.48 -22.03
CA GLN A 64 2.31 16.99 -23.12
C GLN A 64 1.73 18.37 -22.86
N VAL A 65 1.48 18.74 -21.60
CA VAL A 65 0.89 20.05 -21.24
C VAL A 65 1.96 21.03 -20.82
N LEU A 66 2.90 20.61 -19.96
CA LEU A 66 3.97 21.49 -19.45
C LEU A 66 5.23 21.48 -20.33
N GLY A 67 5.32 20.57 -21.30
CA GLY A 67 6.44 20.49 -22.24
C GLY A 67 7.73 19.93 -21.64
N LEU A 68 7.66 19.17 -20.54
CA LEU A 68 8.84 18.52 -19.97
C LEU A 68 9.35 17.45 -20.95
N PRO A 69 10.67 17.37 -21.23
CA PRO A 69 11.23 16.31 -22.04
C PRO A 69 10.83 14.91 -21.50
N PRO A 70 10.37 13.98 -22.37
CA PRO A 70 9.93 12.65 -21.94
C PRO A 70 10.99 11.87 -21.15
N GLU A 71 12.27 12.07 -21.49
CA GLU A 71 13.42 11.45 -20.83
C GLU A 71 13.50 11.87 -19.35
N LEU A 72 13.31 13.16 -19.07
CA LEU A 72 13.32 13.70 -17.70
C LEU A 72 12.07 13.28 -16.94
N GLY A 73 10.89 13.35 -17.58
CA GLY A 73 9.63 12.93 -16.95
C GLY A 73 9.64 11.44 -16.57
N GLY A 74 10.14 10.58 -17.46
CA GLY A 74 10.24 9.14 -17.20
C GLY A 74 11.24 8.83 -16.10
N THR A 75 12.38 9.52 -16.09
CA THR A 75 13.40 9.37 -15.04
C THR A 75 12.87 9.82 -13.67
N ALA A 76 12.14 10.94 -13.61
CA ALA A 76 11.55 11.44 -12.36
C ALA A 76 10.55 10.44 -11.77
N ILE A 77 9.64 9.92 -12.60
CA ILE A 77 8.65 8.92 -12.16
C ILE A 77 9.33 7.62 -11.76
N PHE A 78 10.35 7.17 -12.50
CA PHE A 78 11.11 5.99 -12.14
C PHE A 78 11.78 6.12 -10.76
N ILE A 79 12.40 7.26 -10.48
CA ILE A 79 13.01 7.53 -9.16
C ILE A 79 11.94 7.54 -8.06
N ALA A 80 10.79 8.17 -8.30
CA ALA A 80 9.69 8.20 -7.35
C ALA A 80 9.16 6.79 -7.03
N VAL A 81 8.88 5.98 -8.04
CA VAL A 81 8.43 4.58 -7.86
C VAL A 81 9.48 3.75 -7.14
N LEU A 82 10.77 3.95 -7.45
CA LEU A 82 11.86 3.26 -6.77
C LEU A 82 11.90 3.64 -5.30
N PHE A 83 11.70 4.92 -4.97
CA PHE A 83 11.63 5.39 -3.59
C PHE A 83 10.43 4.78 -2.85
N ASP A 84 9.24 4.79 -3.45
CA ASP A 84 8.02 4.20 -2.91
C ASP A 84 8.19 2.71 -2.58
N ALA A 85 8.90 1.98 -3.45
CA ALA A 85 9.20 0.56 -3.24
C ALA A 85 9.99 0.30 -1.93
N PHE A 86 10.74 1.29 -1.42
CA PHE A 86 11.42 1.20 -0.13
C PHE A 86 10.60 1.78 1.02
N THR A 87 9.92 2.92 0.81
CA THR A 87 9.16 3.57 1.88
C THR A 87 7.90 2.83 2.26
N ASP A 88 7.22 2.18 1.31
CA ASP A 88 5.98 1.44 1.57
C ASP A 88 6.17 0.29 2.59
N PRO A 89 7.16 -0.60 2.45
CA PRO A 89 7.46 -1.60 3.47
C PRO A 89 7.82 -1.02 4.84
N ILE A 90 8.57 0.09 4.86
CA ILE A 90 8.99 0.75 6.11
C ILE A 90 7.77 1.35 6.82
N ALA A 91 6.93 2.08 6.10
CA ALA A 91 5.69 2.63 6.62
C ALA A 91 4.75 1.51 7.12
N GLY A 92 4.67 0.40 6.37
CA GLY A 92 3.95 -0.80 6.79
C GLY A 92 4.44 -1.33 8.14
N TYR A 93 5.75 -1.55 8.27
CA TYR A 93 6.38 -2.03 9.50
C TYR A 93 6.13 -1.09 10.71
N ILE A 94 6.33 0.22 10.52
CA ILE A 94 6.10 1.23 11.57
C ILE A 94 4.62 1.24 11.99
N SER A 95 3.70 1.23 11.01
CA SER A 95 2.27 1.28 11.28
C SER A 95 1.77 0.04 12.04
N ASP A 96 2.36 -1.13 11.81
CA ASP A 96 2.00 -2.36 12.50
C ASP A 96 2.65 -2.51 13.88
N ALA A 97 3.80 -1.88 14.10
CA ALA A 97 4.47 -1.86 15.40
C ALA A 97 3.84 -0.86 16.39
N TRP A 98 3.11 0.14 15.90
CA TRP A 98 2.61 1.25 16.72
C TRP A 98 1.41 0.89 17.59
N LYS A 99 1.54 1.03 18.92
CA LYS A 99 0.43 0.80 19.86
C LYS A 99 -0.24 2.13 20.22
N SER A 100 -1.46 2.35 19.74
CA SER A 100 -2.27 3.53 20.07
C SER A 100 -3.65 3.16 20.63
N ARG A 101 -4.20 4.06 21.46
CA ARG A 101 -5.56 3.98 22.04
C ARG A 101 -6.68 3.94 21.01
N TRP A 102 -6.42 4.36 19.77
CA TRP A 102 -7.38 4.37 18.67
C TRP A 102 -7.22 3.19 17.69
N GLY A 103 -6.37 2.22 18.05
CA GLY A 103 -6.02 1.09 17.19
C GLY A 103 -4.68 1.30 16.48
N ARG A 104 -4.20 0.23 15.84
CA ARG A 104 -2.82 0.12 15.32
C ARG A 104 -2.54 1.04 14.12
N ARG A 105 -3.47 1.07 13.15
CA ARG A 105 -3.31 1.79 11.86
C ARG A 105 -4.11 3.10 11.72
N HIS A 106 -5.13 3.31 12.56
CA HIS A 106 -6.00 4.48 12.47
C HIS A 106 -5.28 5.84 12.64
N PRO A 107 -4.31 6.00 13.58
CA PRO A 107 -3.60 7.27 13.70
C PRO A 107 -2.85 7.66 12.42
N PHE A 108 -2.21 6.70 11.75
CA PHE A 108 -1.50 6.94 10.50
C PHE A 108 -2.45 7.32 9.35
N MET A 109 -3.58 6.62 9.22
CA MET A 109 -4.60 6.96 8.21
C MET A 109 -5.11 8.41 8.35
N TYR A 110 -5.38 8.86 9.57
CA TYR A 110 -5.87 10.23 9.77
C TYR A 110 -4.76 11.27 9.63
N ALA A 111 -3.55 10.95 10.08
CA ALA A 111 -2.40 11.83 9.97
C ALA A 111 -1.98 12.02 8.51
N SER A 112 -2.07 10.98 7.67
CA SER A 112 -1.66 11.04 6.26
C SER A 112 -2.67 11.75 5.37
N ALA A 113 -3.96 11.75 5.71
CA ALA A 113 -5.03 12.28 4.87
C ALA A 113 -4.82 13.76 4.44
N ILE A 114 -4.39 14.61 5.38
CA ILE A 114 -4.16 16.04 5.10
C ILE A 114 -2.90 16.26 4.25
N PRO A 115 -1.70 15.76 4.66
CA PRO A 115 -0.49 15.87 3.84
C PRO A 115 -0.67 15.29 2.44
N SER A 116 -1.28 14.11 2.30
CA SER A 116 -1.47 13.47 0.99
C SER A 116 -2.35 14.30 0.06
N GLY A 117 -3.41 14.92 0.59
CA GLY A 117 -4.29 15.78 -0.19
C GLY A 117 -3.59 17.05 -0.67
N ILE A 118 -2.77 17.66 0.19
CA ILE A 118 -1.97 18.85 -0.14
C ILE A 118 -0.93 18.51 -1.22
N CYS A 119 -0.21 17.40 -1.08
CA CYS A 119 0.80 16.99 -2.06
C CYS A 119 0.16 16.65 -3.42
N PHE A 120 -0.99 15.98 -3.41
CA PHE A 120 -1.76 15.71 -4.62
C PHE A 120 -2.19 17.00 -5.33
N TYR A 121 -2.62 18.02 -4.58
CA TYR A 121 -2.94 19.32 -5.15
C TYR A 121 -1.72 19.99 -5.81
N PHE A 122 -0.58 20.05 -5.11
CA PHE A 122 0.66 20.66 -5.63
C PHE A 122 1.25 19.91 -6.83
N THR A 123 0.95 18.62 -6.98
CA THR A 123 1.36 17.83 -8.13
C THR A 123 0.80 18.40 -9.45
N PHE A 124 -0.42 18.94 -9.43
CA PHE A 124 -1.10 19.51 -10.61
C PHE A 124 -1.08 21.05 -10.65
N VAL A 125 -0.46 21.69 -9.66
CA VAL A 125 -0.29 23.15 -9.61
C VAL A 125 1.18 23.50 -9.44
N PRO A 126 2.02 23.20 -10.45
CA PRO A 126 3.40 23.68 -10.44
C PRO A 126 3.45 25.21 -10.59
N PRO A 127 4.43 25.89 -9.98
CA PRO A 127 4.66 27.32 -10.19
C PRO A 127 4.82 27.65 -11.69
N ALA A 128 4.15 28.72 -12.13
CA ALA A 128 4.23 29.16 -13.51
C ALA A 128 5.65 29.66 -13.85
N GLY A 129 6.13 29.35 -15.06
CA GLY A 129 7.41 29.86 -15.58
C GLY A 129 8.66 29.09 -15.13
N LEU A 130 8.50 27.87 -14.59
CA LEU A 130 9.64 26.99 -14.31
C LEU A 130 10.31 26.54 -15.62
N SER A 131 11.65 26.45 -15.59
CA SER A 131 12.42 25.78 -16.64
C SER A 131 12.19 24.26 -16.59
N GLU A 132 12.60 23.54 -17.64
CA GLU A 132 12.52 22.07 -17.69
C GLU A 132 13.16 21.41 -16.46
N THR A 133 14.32 21.91 -16.01
CA THR A 133 15.00 21.43 -14.80
C THR A 133 14.20 21.75 -13.53
N GLY A 134 13.55 22.92 -13.48
CA GLY A 134 12.68 23.30 -12.36
C GLY A 134 11.45 22.41 -12.27
N LEU A 135 10.82 22.10 -13.40
CA LEU A 135 9.70 21.17 -13.49
C LEU A 135 10.11 19.75 -13.09
N PHE A 136 11.29 19.30 -13.49
CA PHE A 136 11.84 18.00 -13.07
C PHE A 136 11.98 17.89 -11.55
N TRP A 137 12.63 18.86 -10.91
CA TRP A 137 12.82 18.84 -9.45
C TRP A 137 11.50 19.01 -8.70
N TRP A 138 10.58 19.82 -9.25
CA TRP A 138 9.24 19.95 -8.70
C TRP A 138 8.50 18.61 -8.75
N LEU A 139 8.43 17.97 -9.92
CA LEU A 139 7.81 16.66 -10.12
C LEU A 139 8.39 15.61 -9.17
N LEU A 140 9.72 15.53 -9.09
CA LEU A 140 10.41 14.57 -8.23
C LEU A 140 10.11 14.85 -6.75
N GLY A 141 10.17 16.11 -6.32
CA GLY A 141 9.91 16.50 -4.94
C GLY A 141 8.48 16.22 -4.48
N VAL A 142 7.48 16.52 -5.32
CA VAL A 142 6.06 16.30 -4.97
C VAL A 142 5.62 14.84 -5.12
N SER A 143 6.35 14.06 -5.93
CA SER A 143 6.03 12.64 -6.14
C SER A 143 6.63 11.72 -5.08
N ILE A 144 7.71 12.14 -4.42
CA ILE A 144 8.36 11.41 -3.31
C ILE A 144 7.65 11.64 -1.96
N LEU A 145 6.79 12.67 -1.85
CA LEU A 145 6.18 13.14 -0.61
C LEU A 145 4.74 12.65 -0.37
#